data_AF-A0A848GH08-F1
#
_entry.id   AF-A0A848GH08-F1
#
_cell.length_a   1.000
_cell.length_b   1.000
_cell.length_c   1.000
_cell.angle_alpha   90.00
_cell.angle_beta   90.00
_cell.angle_gamma   90.00
#
_symmetry.space_group_name_H-M   'P 1'
#
loop_
_entity.id
_entity.type
_entity.pdbx_description
1 polymer ?
#
loop_
_entity_poly.entity_id
_entity_poly.type
_entity_poly.pdbx_seq_one_letter_code
_entity_poly.pdbx_strand_id
1 'polypeptide(L)' 'MQDEQTNRLPENRYRPMGELIRGIFFILFGLFAIFAEKLGLGEFRISPQWMMILGIALMLYGLFRVYNGIRKLFFKRN' A
#
# COMPACT_ATOMS: atom_id res chain seq x y z
N MET A 1 14.77 25.10 -34.61
CA MET A 1 13.37 25.15 -34.13
C MET A 1 13.22 23.96 -33.19
N GLN A 2 13.67 24.14 -31.95
CA GLN A 2 12.81 24.36 -30.78
C GLN A 2 12.15 23.05 -30.32
N ASP A 3 12.96 22.33 -29.56
CA ASP A 3 12.63 21.66 -28.31
C ASP A 3 11.62 20.51 -28.36
N GLU A 4 12.18 19.31 -28.14
CA GLU A 4 11.61 18.21 -27.38
C GLU A 4 10.22 18.54 -26.82
N GLN A 5 9.17 18.19 -27.57
CA GLN A 5 7.84 17.98 -27.00
C GLN A 5 7.84 16.68 -26.16
N THR A 6 8.72 16.71 -25.16
CA THR A 6 8.59 16.18 -23.81
C THR A 6 7.36 15.32 -23.63
N ASN A 7 7.63 14.03 -23.51
CA ASN A 7 6.84 12.96 -22.92
C ASN A 7 6.14 13.37 -21.61
N ARG A 8 5.17 14.28 -21.65
CA ARG A 8 4.26 14.55 -20.53
C ARG A 8 3.12 13.56 -20.61
N LEU A 9 3.48 12.28 -20.43
CA LEU A 9 2.53 11.23 -20.05
C LEU A 9 1.73 11.70 -18.81
N PRO A 10 0.58 11.10 -18.48
CA PRO A 10 -0.29 11.51 -17.36
C PRO A 10 0.32 11.26 -15.97
N GLU A 11 1.58 11.59 -15.74
CA GLU A 11 2.40 11.31 -14.55
C GLU A 11 1.71 11.75 -13.24
N ASN A 12 0.89 12.79 -13.31
CA ASN A 12 0.16 13.32 -12.16
C ASN A 12 -1.00 12.41 -11.67
N ARG A 13 -1.58 11.56 -12.53
CA ARG A 13 -2.67 10.62 -12.14
C ARG A 13 -2.17 9.23 -11.72
N TYR A 14 -1.01 8.80 -12.19
CA TYR A 14 -0.47 7.48 -11.82
C TYR A 14 0.19 7.47 -10.44
N ARG A 15 0.73 8.60 -9.99
CA ARG A 15 1.41 8.72 -8.68
C ARG A 15 0.47 8.45 -7.48
N PRO A 16 -0.75 9.03 -7.42
CA PRO A 16 -1.71 8.72 -6.35
C PRO A 16 -2.25 7.29 -6.43
N MET A 17 -2.46 6.76 -7.64
CA MET A 17 -2.90 5.37 -7.84
C MET A 17 -1.86 4.37 -7.35
N GLY A 18 -0.58 4.62 -7.59
CA GLY A 18 0.51 3.79 -7.08
C GLY A 18 0.57 3.77 -5.55
N GLU A 19 0.27 4.88 -4.87
CA GLU A 19 0.19 4.93 -3.41
C GLU A 19 -0.99 4.11 -2.86
N LEU A 20 -2.15 4.18 -3.53
CA LEU A 20 -3.34 3.44 -3.15
C LEU A 20 -3.16 1.93 -3.31
N ILE A 21 -2.64 1.51 -4.47
CA ILE A 21 -2.35 0.09 -4.75
C ILE A 21 -1.35 -0.48 -3.75
N ARG A 22 -0.24 0.24 -3.48
CA ARG A 22 0.73 -0.17 -2.45
C ARG A 22 0.07 -0.27 -1.08
N GLY A 23 -0.79 0.68 -0.72
CA GLY A 23 -1.55 0.66 0.53
C GLY A 23 -2.42 -0.59 0.68
N ILE A 24 -3.14 -1.00 -0.38
CA ILE A 24 -3.92 -2.22 -0.40
C ILE A 24 -3.04 -3.46 -0.22
N PHE A 25 -1.90 -3.53 -0.92
CA PHE A 25 -0.95 -4.64 -0.72
C PHE A 25 -0.43 -4.71 0.72
N PHE A 26 -0.10 -3.58 1.34
CA PHE A 26 0.30 -3.54 2.75
C PHE A 26 -0.79 -4.07 3.68
N ILE A 27 -2.05 -3.74 3.44
CA ILE A 27 -3.20 -4.27 4.19
C ILE A 27 -3.31 -5.79 3.99
N LEU A 28 -3.24 -6.28 2.75
CA LEU A 28 -3.32 -7.71 2.45
C LEU A 28 -2.18 -8.50 3.10
N PHE A 29 -0.94 -7.99 3.04
CA PHE A 29 0.19 -8.62 3.72
C PHE A 29 0.07 -8.54 5.25
N GLY A 30 -0.47 -7.45 5.79
CA GLY A 30 -0.73 -7.32 7.22
C GLY A 30 -1.76 -8.32 7.72
N LEU A 31 -2.87 -8.47 7.00
CA LEU A 31 -3.87 -9.51 7.25
C LEU A 31 -3.25 -10.90 7.14
N PHE A 32 -2.49 -11.16 6.09
CA PHE A 32 -1.80 -12.42 5.93
C PHE A 32 -0.88 -12.70 7.13
N ALA A 33 -0.05 -11.74 7.57
CA ALA A 33 0.83 -11.92 8.73
C ALA A 33 0.07 -12.21 10.04
N ILE A 34 -1.13 -11.65 10.22
CA ILE A 34 -1.96 -11.89 11.41
C ILE A 34 -2.68 -13.24 11.35
N PHE A 35 -3.13 -13.66 10.17
CA PHE A 35 -3.98 -14.84 10.01
C PHE A 35 -3.23 -16.08 9.52
N ALA A 36 -2.01 -15.97 9.00
CA ALA A 36 -1.30 -17.11 8.41
C ALA A 36 -1.00 -18.21 9.43
N GLU A 37 -0.71 -17.84 10.68
CA GLU A 37 -0.57 -18.80 11.78
C GLU A 37 -1.90 -19.49 12.10
N LYS A 38 -3.01 -18.73 12.18
CA LYS A 38 -4.34 -19.28 12.47
C LYS A 38 -4.90 -20.16 11.36
N LEU A 39 -4.52 -19.89 10.11
CA LEU A 39 -4.95 -20.63 8.93
C LEU A 39 -4.05 -21.86 8.66
N GLY A 40 -3.01 -22.09 9.48
CA GLY A 40 -2.07 -23.20 9.27
C GLY A 40 -1.29 -23.10 7.96
N LEU A 41 -1.17 -21.88 7.40
CA LEU A 41 -0.55 -21.65 6.08
C LEU A 41 0.97 -21.51 6.13
N GLY A 42 1.59 -21.66 7.32
CA GLY A 42 3.05 -21.73 7.42
C GLY A 42 3.55 -21.82 8.87
N GLU A 43 4.54 -22.67 9.08
CA GLU A 43 5.42 -22.61 10.25
C GLU A 43 6.47 -21.54 10.01
N PHE A 44 6.16 -20.30 10.39
CA PHE A 44 7.10 -19.21 10.23
C PHE A 44 8.23 -19.33 11.26
N ARG A 45 9.47 -19.16 10.80
CA ARG A 45 10.66 -19.13 11.68
C ARG A 45 10.69 -17.89 12.59
N ILE A 46 9.77 -16.95 12.39
CA ILE A 46 9.62 -15.72 13.15
C ILE A 46 8.61 -15.98 14.27
N SER A 47 8.91 -15.52 15.49
CA SER A 47 8.00 -15.69 16.63
C SER A 47 6.62 -15.07 16.35
N PRO A 48 5.51 -15.75 16.74
CA PRO A 48 4.13 -15.28 16.58
C PRO A 48 3.90 -13.83 17.01
N GLN A 49 4.52 -13.43 18.13
CA GLN A 49 4.40 -12.08 18.67
C GLN A 49 4.95 -11.03 17.69
N TRP A 50 6.11 -11.31 17.10
CA TRP A 50 6.71 -10.43 16.10
C TRP A 50 5.90 -10.38 14.81
N MET A 51 5.34 -11.52 14.39
CA MET A 51 4.45 -11.58 13.24
C MET A 51 3.19 -10.73 13.43
N MET A 52 2.61 -10.77 14.63
CA MET A 52 1.45 -9.96 14.97
C MET A 52 1.79 -8.47 15.00
N ILE A 53 2.92 -8.08 15.60
CA ILE A 53 3.38 -6.68 15.63
C ILE A 53 3.60 -6.17 14.19
N LEU A 54 4.29 -6.94 13.36
CA LEU A 54 4.52 -6.60 11.95
C LEU A 54 3.21 -6.50 11.18
N GLY A 55 2.29 -7.45 11.38
CA GLY A 55 0.98 -7.43 10.75
C GLY A 55 0.17 -6.19 11.10
N ILE A 56 0.12 -5.82 12.38
CA ILE A 56 -0.54 -4.59 12.85
C ILE A 56 0.14 -3.34 12.25
N ALA A 57 1.48 -3.30 12.23
CA ALA A 57 2.21 -2.17 11.66
C ALA A 57 1.95 -2.01 10.14
N LEU A 58 1.93 -3.11 9.40
CA LEU A 58 1.60 -3.14 7.97
C LEU A 58 0.15 -2.68 7.73
N MET A 59 -0.79 -3.12 8.56
CA MET A 59 -2.19 -2.69 8.51
C MET A 59 -2.31 -1.18 8.72
N LEU A 60 -1.71 -0.63 9.78
CA LEU A 60 -1.75 0.82 10.06
C LEU A 60 -1.12 1.64 8.93
N TYR A 61 0.05 1.22 8.46
CA TYR A 61 0.74 1.90 7.36
C TYR A 61 -0.03 1.82 6.04
N GLY A 62 -0.58 0.65 5.73
CA GLY A 62 -1.42 0.42 4.57
C GLY A 62 -2.67 1.30 4.60
N LEU A 63 -3.36 1.40 5.74
CA LEU A 63 -4.51 2.28 5.93
C LEU A 63 -4.15 3.75 5.69
N PHE A 64 -3.03 4.21 6.26
CA PHE A 64 -2.53 5.57 6.08
C PHE A 64 -2.24 5.87 4.59
N ARG A 65 -1.65 4.93 3.87
CA ARG A 65 -1.37 5.04 2.43
C ARG A 65 -2.65 5.06 1.60
N VAL A 66 -3.62 4.20 1.90
CA VAL A 66 -4.92 4.19 1.23
C VAL A 66 -5.65 5.51 1.46
N TYR A 67 -5.74 5.98 2.71
CA TYR A 67 -6.36 7.27 3.04
C TYR A 67 -5.73 8.43 2.26
N ASN A 68 -4.39 8.50 2.22
CA ASN A 68 -3.68 9.52 1.45
C ASN A 68 -3.89 9.39 -0.07
N GLY A 69 -3.91 8.16 -0.59
CA GLY A 69 -4.18 7.89 -2.00
C GLY A 69 -5.58 8.32 -2.41
N ILE A 70 -6.60 7.96 -1.62
CA ILE A 70 -7.99 8.38 -1.81
C ILE A 70 -8.08 9.91 -1.72
N ARG A 71 -7.52 10.52 -0.67
CA ARG A 71 -7.54 11.98 -0.51
C ARG A 71 -6.90 12.69 -1.71
N LYS A 72 -5.75 12.23 -2.21
CA LYS A 72 -5.09 12.82 -3.38
C LYS A 72 -5.86 12.59 -4.70
N LEU A 73 -6.57 11.47 -4.84
CA LEU A 73 -7.36 11.15 -6.03
C LEU A 73 -8.68 11.93 -6.08
N PHE A 74 -9.36 12.08 -4.95
CA PHE A 74 -10.72 12.64 -4.89
C PHE A 74 -10.76 14.13 -4.51
N PHE A 75 -9.84 14.64 -3.69
CA PHE A 75 -9.83 16.06 -3.30
C PHE A 75 -9.07 16.99 -4.25
N LYS A 76 -8.39 16.46 -5.29
CA LYS A 76 -7.69 17.27 -6.31
C LYS A 76 -8.57 17.58 -7.53
N ARG A 77 -9.90 17.57 -7.34
CA ARG A 77 -10.92 17.82 -8.38
C ARG A 77 -11.95 18.88 -7.94
N ASN A 78 -11.50 19.95 -7.27
CA ASN A 78 -12.27 21.19 -7.16
C ASN A 78 -11.31 22.37 -7.11
#